data_AF-A0A6F9AF31-F1
#
_entry.id   AF-A0A6F9AF31-F1
#
_cell.length_a   1.000
_cell.length_b   1.000
_cell.length_c   1.000
_cell.angle_alpha   90.00
_cell.angle_beta   90.00
_cell.angle_gamma   90.00
#
_symmetry.space_group_name_H-M   'P 1'
#
loop_
_entity.id
_entity.type
_entity.pdbx_description
1 polymer ?
#
loop_
_entity_poly.entity_id
_entity_poly.type
_entity_poly.pdbx_seq_one_letter_code
_entity_poly.pdbx_strand_id
1 'polypeptide(L)'
;MASLSLSLGLLVLCTLALVQCGPYDDRVRVWCGPAFGGMTSVLKNQANPTWPGEFNFLDIIDKSVLKLEVWNDNVGPDNRLGTCTTTIRKGTHIETCHLKKGTVYYTYTYDYSH
;
A
#
# COMPACT_ATOMS: atom_id res chain seq x y z
N MET A 1 -8.11 -36.93 -0.04
CA MET A 1 -8.01 -35.82 0.93
C MET A 1 -7.00 -34.84 0.35
N ALA A 2 -7.44 -33.76 -0.29
CA ALA A 2 -6.53 -32.72 -0.76
C ALA A 2 -6.10 -31.92 0.49
N SER A 3 -4.84 -32.04 0.88
CA SER A 3 -4.24 -31.20 1.89
C SER A 3 -4.23 -29.76 1.35
N LEU A 4 -5.12 -28.91 1.86
CA LEU A 4 -5.02 -27.47 1.66
C LEU A 4 -3.85 -26.99 2.52
N SER A 5 -2.63 -27.10 2.00
CA SER A 5 -1.48 -26.40 2.55
C SER A 5 -1.77 -24.92 2.41
N LEU A 6 -2.19 -24.27 3.50
CA LEU A 6 -2.16 -22.82 3.61
C LEU A 6 -0.68 -22.44 3.69
N SER A 7 -0.07 -22.14 2.55
CA SER A 7 1.25 -21.51 2.50
C SER A 7 1.13 -20.12 3.12
N LEU A 8 1.51 -20.00 4.39
CA LEU A 8 1.48 -18.75 5.15
C LEU A 8 2.63 -17.87 4.62
N GLY A 9 2.28 -16.77 3.96
CA GLY A 9 3.25 -15.84 3.38
C GLY A 9 3.35 -14.53 4.16
N LEU A 10 4.56 -13.95 4.18
CA LEU A 10 4.86 -12.63 4.71
C LEU A 10 4.88 -11.63 3.55
N LEU A 11 4.10 -10.56 3.67
CA LEU A 11 4.17 -9.41 2.78
C LEU A 11 4.78 -8.22 3.54
N VAL A 12 5.90 -7.72 3.03
CA VAL A 12 6.53 -6.49 3.49
C VAL A 12 6.30 -5.42 2.44
N LEU A 13 5.58 -4.35 2.78
CA LEU A 13 5.46 -3.15 1.95
C LEU A 13 6.48 -2.13 2.43
N CYS A 14 7.46 -1.82 1.59
CA CYS A 14 8.49 -0.81 1.82
C CYS A 14 8.27 0.42 0.94
N THR A 15 8.88 1.53 1.34
CA THR A 15 9.08 2.74 0.52
C THR A 15 7.83 3.24 -0.20
N LEU A 16 6.97 3.96 0.51
CA LEU A 16 5.85 4.68 -0.10
C LEU A 16 6.26 6.10 -0.47
N ALA A 17 6.09 6.47 -1.73
CA ALA A 17 6.22 7.84 -2.20
C ALA A 17 5.01 8.24 -3.03
N LEU A 18 4.51 9.45 -2.81
CA LEU A 18 3.49 10.08 -3.65
C LEU A 18 4.13 11.29 -4.32
N VAL A 19 3.96 11.42 -5.62
CA VAL A 19 4.37 12.61 -6.38
C VAL A 19 3.12 13.35 -6.82
N GLN A 20 2.94 14.57 -6.33
CA GLN A 20 1.82 15.43 -6.73
C GLN A 20 2.17 16.92 -6.68
N CYS A 21 1.36 17.74 -7.35
CA CYS A 21 1.61 19.17 -7.50
C CYS A 21 0.82 19.98 -6.45
N GLY A 22 1.51 20.49 -5.42
CA GLY A 22 0.95 21.36 -4.37
C GLY A 22 1.18 20.82 -2.96
N PRO A 23 1.20 21.66 -1.90
CA PRO A 23 1.34 21.21 -0.52
C PRO A 23 0.02 20.57 -0.05
N TYR A 24 0.07 19.29 0.31
CA TYR A 24 -1.08 18.55 0.83
C TYR A 24 -0.72 17.80 2.11
N ASP A 25 -1.73 17.48 2.91
CA ASP A 25 -1.58 16.71 4.15
C ASP A 25 -2.02 15.28 3.87
N ASP A 26 -1.20 14.55 3.12
CA ASP A 26 -1.59 13.23 2.66
C ASP A 26 -1.25 12.11 3.63
N ARG A 27 -2.03 11.04 3.51
CA ARG A 27 -1.82 9.78 4.20
C ARG A 27 -2.24 8.62 3.33
N VAL A 28 -1.52 7.50 3.45
CA VAL A 28 -1.86 6.27 2.76
C VAL A 28 -2.40 5.24 3.75
N ARG A 29 -3.52 4.60 3.41
CA ARG A 29 -4.06 3.43 4.12
C ARG A 29 -3.76 2.17 3.33
N VAL A 30 -3.29 1.13 4.00
CA VAL A 30 -2.82 -0.10 3.35
C VAL A 30 -3.69 -1.28 3.77
N TRP A 31 -4.10 -2.08 2.78
CA TRP A 31 -4.91 -3.27 2.96
C TRP A 31 -4.33 -4.42 2.15
N CYS A 32 -4.46 -5.66 2.62
CA CYS A 32 -4.18 -6.85 1.82
C CYS A 32 -5.36 -7.83 1.95
N GLY A 33 -6.07 -8.08 0.86
CA GLY A 33 -7.36 -8.76 0.91
C GLY A 33 -8.33 -8.03 1.86
N PRO A 34 -8.97 -8.73 2.82
CA PRO A 34 -9.83 -8.10 3.82
C PRO A 34 -9.06 -7.46 4.99
N ALA A 35 -7.75 -7.73 5.12
CA ALA A 35 -6.97 -7.30 6.28
C ALA A 35 -6.52 -5.83 6.16
N PHE A 36 -6.68 -5.07 7.25
CA PHE A 36 -6.14 -3.71 7.37
C PHE A 36 -4.73 -3.77 7.94
N GLY A 37 -3.74 -3.24 7.21
CA GLY A 37 -2.34 -3.21 7.64
C GLY A 37 -1.94 -1.95 8.40
N GLY A 38 -2.79 -0.93 8.40
CA GLY A 38 -2.53 0.35 9.04
C GLY A 38 -2.51 1.51 8.05
N MET A 39 -1.99 2.64 8.52
CA MET A 39 -1.88 3.86 7.74
C MET A 39 -0.59 4.60 8.08
N THR A 40 -0.09 5.40 7.13
CA THR A 40 1.09 6.22 7.35
C THR A 40 0.79 7.39 8.31
N SER A 41 1.84 8.06 8.81
CA SER A 41 1.70 9.36 9.44
C SER A 41 1.31 10.42 8.40
N VAL A 42 0.62 11.47 8.86
CA VAL A 42 0.31 12.63 8.01
C VAL A 42 1.57 13.49 7.91
N LEU A 43 2.07 13.69 6.71
CA LEU A 43 3.19 14.59 6.44
C LEU A 43 2.63 15.92 5.94
N LYS A 44 2.69 16.96 6.78
CA LYS A 44 2.02 18.23 6.50
C LYS A 44 2.75 19.04 5.43
N ASN A 45 1.98 19.65 4.53
CA ASN A 45 2.46 20.57 3.50
C ASN A 45 3.61 20.04 2.62
N GLN A 46 3.63 18.73 2.33
CA GLN A 46 4.62 18.14 1.44
C GLN A 46 4.01 17.83 0.08
N ALA A 47 4.63 18.33 -1.00
CA ALA A 47 4.16 18.05 -2.36
C ALA A 47 4.53 16.64 -2.84
N ASN A 48 5.69 16.14 -2.39
CA ASN A 48 6.19 14.81 -2.75
C ASN A 48 6.54 14.01 -1.47
N PRO A 49 5.54 13.67 -0.64
CA PRO A 49 5.80 12.97 0.61
C PRO A 49 6.40 11.59 0.34
N THR A 50 7.45 11.27 1.09
CA THR A 50 8.00 9.92 1.20
C THR A 50 7.82 9.47 2.63
N TRP A 51 7.10 8.38 2.85
CA TRP A 51 6.83 7.88 4.18
C TRP A 51 7.90 6.87 4.59
N PRO A 52 8.68 7.15 5.65
CA PRO A 52 9.53 6.14 6.26
C PRO A 52 8.63 5.15 7.00
N GLY A 53 8.71 3.86 6.67
CA GLY A 53 7.95 2.83 7.35
C GLY A 53 7.73 1.61 6.49
N GLU A 54 7.44 0.50 7.16
CA GLU A 54 7.11 -0.77 6.55
C GLU A 54 5.76 -1.26 7.07
N PHE A 55 4.95 -1.84 6.19
CA PHE A 55 3.73 -2.54 6.59
C PHE A 55 3.93 -4.03 6.41
N ASN A 56 3.81 -4.77 7.50
CA ASN A 56 4.00 -6.21 7.53
C ASN A 56 2.65 -6.89 7.68
N PHE A 57 2.35 -7.79 6.75
CA PHE A 57 1.19 -8.66 6.85
C PHE A 57 1.65 -10.11 6.98
N LEU A 58 1.11 -10.79 7.98
CA LEU A 58 1.31 -12.22 8.20
C LEU A 58 0.15 -13.00 7.57
N ASP A 59 0.41 -14.28 7.29
CA ASP A 59 -0.61 -15.24 6.87
C ASP A 59 -1.36 -14.83 5.60
N ILE A 60 -0.65 -14.17 4.68
CA ILE A 60 -1.21 -13.68 3.43
C ILE A 60 -1.48 -14.86 2.48
N ILE A 61 -2.72 -14.93 1.99
CA ILE A 61 -3.14 -15.87 0.96
C ILE A 61 -2.49 -15.46 -0.38
N ASP A 62 -1.88 -16.40 -1.08
CA ASP A 62 -1.31 -16.17 -2.41
C ASP A 62 -2.34 -15.52 -3.35
N LYS A 63 -1.87 -14.59 -4.19
CA LYS A 63 -2.70 -13.78 -5.11
C LYS A 63 -3.75 -12.89 -4.42
N SER A 64 -3.58 -12.60 -3.13
CA SER A 64 -4.36 -11.54 -2.46
C SER A 64 -4.15 -10.18 -3.12
N VAL A 65 -5.14 -9.30 -2.97
CA VAL A 65 -5.07 -7.94 -3.52
C VAL A 65 -4.48 -7.00 -2.47
N LEU A 66 -3.29 -6.47 -2.72
CA LEU A 66 -2.74 -5.33 -2.01
C LEU A 66 -3.44 -4.06 -2.51
N LYS A 67 -4.06 -3.31 -1.60
CA LYS A 67 -4.80 -2.08 -1.88
C LYS A 67 -4.24 -0.92 -1.05
N LEU A 68 -3.83 0.14 -1.73
CA LEU A 68 -3.37 1.39 -1.13
C LEU A 68 -4.41 2.48 -1.43
N GLU A 69 -4.94 3.12 -0.40
CA GLU A 69 -5.85 4.26 -0.55
C GLU A 69 -5.13 5.54 -0.12
N VAL A 70 -5.12 6.53 -1.00
CA VAL A 70 -4.49 7.83 -0.73
C VAL A 70 -5.57 8.83 -0.34
N TRP A 71 -5.35 9.48 0.78
CA TRP A 71 -6.29 10.42 1.41
C TRP A 71 -5.57 11.74 1.69
N ASN A 72 -6.28 12.87 1.56
CA ASN A 72 -5.77 14.21 1.84
C ASN A 72 -6.51 14.83 3.02
N ASP A 73 -5.92 14.83 4.21
CA ASP A 73 -6.63 15.19 5.45
C ASP A 73 -7.07 16.68 5.53
N ASN A 74 -6.68 17.55 4.57
CA ASN A 74 -7.08 18.96 4.53
C ASN A 74 -8.48 19.26 3.93
N VAL A 75 -9.12 18.31 3.24
CA VAL A 75 -10.25 18.62 2.31
C VAL A 75 -11.64 18.21 2.82
N GLY A 76 -11.80 17.93 4.12
CA GLY A 76 -13.10 17.54 4.69
C GLY A 76 -13.50 16.10 4.34
N PRO A 77 -14.80 15.73 4.41
CA PRO A 77 -15.24 14.34 4.50
C PRO A 77 -15.08 13.48 3.22
N ASP A 78 -14.80 14.07 2.06
CA ASP A 78 -14.62 13.34 0.79
C ASP A 78 -13.27 13.66 0.14
N ASN A 79 -12.21 13.21 0.81
CA ASN A 79 -10.83 13.59 0.53
C ASN A 79 -9.97 12.44 0.00
N ARG A 80 -10.60 11.39 -0.56
CA ARG A 80 -9.87 10.28 -1.18
C ARG A 80 -9.34 10.70 -2.55
N LEU A 81 -8.02 10.76 -2.69
CA LEU A 81 -7.33 11.12 -3.94
C LEU A 81 -7.34 9.96 -4.95
N GLY A 82 -7.37 8.72 -4.46
CA GLY A 82 -7.51 7.54 -5.30
C GLY A 82 -7.15 6.23 -4.59
N THR A 83 -7.16 5.15 -5.37
CA THR A 83 -6.88 3.80 -4.90
C THR A 83 -6.01 3.08 -5.91
N CYS A 84 -4.95 2.45 -5.42
CA CYS A 84 -4.09 1.54 -6.16
C CYS A 84 -4.39 0.11 -5.72
N THR A 85 -4.52 -0.81 -6.68
CA THR A 85 -4.69 -2.24 -6.41
C THR A 85 -3.65 -3.03 -7.18
N THR A 86 -3.08 -4.04 -6.55
CA THR A 86 -2.14 -4.97 -7.19
C THR A 86 -2.34 -6.35 -6.61
N THR A 87 -2.45 -7.34 -7.48
CA THR A 87 -2.42 -8.75 -7.07
C THR A 87 -0.98 -9.11 -6.74
N ILE A 88 -0.74 -9.53 -5.49
CA ILE A 88 0.62 -9.84 -5.04
C ILE A 88 1.19 -11.05 -5.78
N ARG A 89 2.50 -11.01 -5.98
CA ARG A 89 3.29 -12.08 -6.63
C ARG A 89 4.52 -12.36 -5.78
N LYS A 90 4.96 -13.62 -5.72
CA LYS A 90 6.19 -13.99 -5.02
C LYS A 90 7.38 -13.16 -5.50
N GLY A 91 8.27 -12.79 -4.58
CA GLY A 91 9.46 -11.98 -4.82
C GLY A 91 9.27 -10.50 -4.47
N THR A 92 10.26 -9.69 -4.84
CA THR A 92 10.27 -8.23 -4.65
C THR A 92 9.84 -7.53 -5.93
N HIS A 93 8.88 -6.61 -5.80
CA HIS A 93 8.27 -5.89 -6.91
C HIS A 93 8.26 -4.39 -6.63
N ILE A 94 8.57 -3.61 -7.66
CA ILE A 94 8.46 -2.16 -7.65
C ILE A 94 7.25 -1.80 -8.50
N GLU A 95 6.26 -1.15 -7.90
CA GLU A 95 5.01 -0.81 -8.54
C GLU A 95 4.88 0.71 -8.68
N THR A 96 4.31 1.12 -9.80
CA THR A 96 3.93 2.51 -10.07
C THR A 96 2.45 2.55 -10.35
N CYS A 97 1.74 3.42 -9.64
CA CYS A 97 0.30 3.57 -9.75
C CYS A 97 -0.07 5.02 -10.05
N HIS A 98 -0.73 5.25 -11.17
CA HIS A 98 -1.20 6.56 -11.58
C HIS A 98 -2.62 6.80 -11.07
N LEU A 99 -2.78 7.84 -10.25
CA LEU A 99 -4.09 8.29 -9.76
C LEU A 99 -4.60 9.41 -10.65
N LYS A 100 -5.88 9.79 -10.47
CA LYS A 100 -6.42 11.02 -11.10
C LYS A 100 -5.62 12.27 -10.70
N LYS A 101 -5.05 12.25 -9.50
CA LYS A 101 -4.20 13.31 -8.95
C LYS A 101 -2.97 12.66 -8.31
N GLY A 102 -1.83 12.76 -8.99
CA GLY A 102 -0.55 12.26 -8.52
C GLY A 102 -0.21 10.82 -8.93
N THR A 103 0.98 10.39 -8.57
CA THR A 103 1.49 9.03 -8.84
C THR A 103 2.08 8.46 -7.56
N VAL A 104 1.71 7.22 -7.22
CA VAL A 104 2.23 6.48 -6.06
C VAL A 104 3.28 5.49 -6.53
N TYR A 105 4.43 5.52 -5.88
CA TYR A 105 5.50 4.54 -6.02
C TYR A 105 5.58 3.74 -4.74
N TYR A 106 5.64 2.41 -4.85
CA TYR A 106 5.82 1.55 -3.71
C TYR A 106 6.56 0.27 -4.07
N THR A 107 7.27 -0.31 -3.09
CA THR A 107 7.94 -1.59 -3.24
C THR A 107 7.32 -2.59 -2.29
N TYR A 108 7.05 -3.81 -2.75
CA TYR A 108 6.66 -4.88 -1.84
C TYR A 108 7.47 -6.14 -2.07
N THR A 109 7.69 -6.89 -1.00
CA THR A 109 8.27 -8.23 -1.03
C THR A 109 7.26 -9.21 -0.47
N TYR A 110 6.89 -10.20 -1.26
CA TYR A 110 6.06 -11.32 -0.81
C TYR A 110 6.85 -12.62 -0.87
N ASP A 111 6.97 -13.31 0.25
CA ASP A 111 7.53 -14.65 0.30
C ASP A 111 6.65 -15.57 1.16
N TYR A 112 6.68 -16.86 0.88
CA TYR A 112 6.00 -17.86 1.68
C TYR A 112 6.93 -19.03 1.95
N SER A 113 6.91 -19.49 3.19
CA SER A 113 7.63 -20.70 3.63
C SER A 113 6.80 -21.92 3.20
N HIS A 114 7.47 -22.89 2.59
CA HIS A 114 6.88 -24.21 2.30
C HIS A 114 6.81 -25.08 3.56
#